data_AF-A0A5P9HKR7-F1
#
_entry.id   AF-A0A5P9HKR7-F1
#
_cell.length_a   1.000
_cell.length_b   1.000
_cell.length_c   1.000
_cell.angle_alpha   90.00
_cell.angle_beta   90.00
_cell.angle_gamma   90.00
#
_symmetry.space_group_name_H-M   'P 1'
#
loop_
_entity.id
_entity.type
_entity.pdbx_description
1 polymer ?
#
loop_
_entity_poly.entity_id
_entity_poly.type
_entity_poly.pdbx_seq_one_letter_code
_entity_poly.pdbx_strand_id
1 'polypeptide(L)' 'MSDDKKLKQTTASGIAIGVALGTAFGLLFDNLALGICFGVAFGVGIGSNMGKKKE' A
#
# COMPACT_ATOMS: atom_id res chain seq x y z
N MET A 1 -20.42 -10.73 -10.24
CA MET A 1 -19.98 -9.39 -9.78
C MET A 1 -19.46 -9.46 -8.34
N SER A 2 -18.69 -10.50 -8.00
CA SER A 2 -18.21 -10.75 -6.62
C SER A 2 -16.69 -10.58 -6.48
N ASP A 3 -15.96 -10.56 -7.61
CA ASP A 3 -14.50 -10.56 -7.64
C ASP A 3 -13.89 -9.14 -7.55
N ASP A 4 -14.64 -8.11 -7.97
CA ASP A 4 -14.24 -6.70 -7.89
C ASP A 4 -14.04 -6.21 -6.45
N LYS A 5 -14.82 -6.76 -5.50
CA LYS A 5 -14.79 -6.33 -4.09
C LYS A 5 -13.52 -6.82 -3.38
N LYS A 6 -12.99 -7.98 -3.78
CA LYS A 6 -11.84 -8.63 -3.14
C LYS A 6 -10.52 -7.99 -3.57
N LEU A 7 -10.40 -7.65 -4.87
CA LEU A 7 -9.29 -6.86 -5.40
C LEU A 7 -9.18 -5.49 -4.73
N LYS A 8 -10.31 -4.77 -4.64
CA LYS A 8 -10.35 -3.44 -4.01
C LYS A 8 -9.97 -3.49 -2.52
N GLN A 9 -10.38 -4.53 -1.79
CA GLN A 9 -10.05 -4.69 -0.37
C GLN A 9 -8.57 -5.00 -0.15
N THR A 10 -7.96 -5.86 -0.97
CA THR A 10 -6.55 -6.22 -0.85
C THR A 10 -5.64 -5.05 -1.25
N THR A 11 -5.99 -4.31 -2.30
CA THR A 11 -5.27 -3.09 -2.68
C THR A 11 -5.42 -1.98 -1.62
N ALA A 12 -6.62 -1.78 -1.07
CA ALA A 12 -6.84 -0.81 0.01
C ALA A 12 -6.05 -1.15 1.27
N SER A 13 -5.99 -2.44 1.65
CA SER A 13 -5.18 -2.90 2.78
C SER A 13 -3.68 -2.72 2.53
N GLY A 14 -3.19 -2.98 1.30
CA GLY A 14 -1.80 -2.76 0.93
C GLY A 14 -1.39 -1.29 1.00
N ILE A 15 -2.24 -0.40 0.48
CA ILE A 15 -2.02 1.05 0.56
C ILE A 15 -2.06 1.54 2.01
N ALA A 16 -3.00 1.06 2.84
CA ALA A 16 -3.07 1.45 4.25
C ALA A 16 -1.80 1.07 5.03
N ILE A 17 -1.29 -0.15 4.82
CA ILE A 17 -0.03 -0.61 5.43
C ILE A 17 1.15 0.21 4.88
N GLY A 18 1.20 0.40 3.56
CA GLY A 18 2.24 1.17 2.91
C GLY A 18 2.31 2.62 3.39
N VAL A 19 1.16 3.29 3.53
CA VAL A 19 1.07 4.66 4.06
C VAL A 19 1.45 4.71 5.54
N ALA A 20 1.00 3.76 6.38
CA ALA A 20 1.38 3.72 7.78
C ALA A 20 2.90 3.59 7.97
N LEU A 21 3.52 2.65 7.25
CA LEU A 21 4.98 2.44 7.27
C LEU A 21 5.71 3.64 6.65
N GLY A 22 5.24 4.13 5.50
CA GLY A 22 5.79 5.27 4.81
C GLY A 22 5.78 6.54 5.66
N THR A 23 4.71 6.78 6.42
CA THR A 23 4.62 7.92 7.34
C THR A 23 5.60 7.76 8.50
N ALA A 24 5.74 6.55 9.06
CA ALA A 24 6.73 6.29 10.10
C ALA A 24 8.18 6.54 9.63
N PHE A 25 8.54 6.07 8.43
CA PHE A 25 9.84 6.35 7.82
C PHE A 25 9.99 7.82 7.41
N GLY A 26 8.94 8.46 6.90
CA GLY A 26 8.94 9.88 6.54
C GLY A 26 9.21 10.79 7.73
N LEU A 27 8.68 10.45 8.90
CA LEU A 27 9.00 11.13 10.15
C LEU A 27 10.44 10.86 10.59
N LEU A 28 10.96 9.65 10.39
CA LEU A 28 12.35 9.30 10.72
C LEU A 28 13.38 10.08 9.88
N PHE A 29 13.07 10.34 8.61
CA PHE A 29 13.93 11.09 7.69
C PHE A 29 13.65 12.60 7.67
N ASP A 30 12.76 13.08 8.56
CA ASP A 30 12.24 14.46 8.55
C ASP A 30 11.70 14.90 7.17
N ASN A 31 11.29 13.91 6.37
CA ASN A 31 10.87 14.04 4.97
C ASN A 31 9.63 13.19 4.72
N LEU A 32 8.48 13.72 5.18
CA LEU A 32 7.16 13.12 4.95
C LEU A 32 6.86 12.90 3.47
N ALA A 33 7.36 13.77 2.59
CA ALA A 33 7.20 13.62 1.14
C ALA A 33 7.83 12.31 0.62
N LEU A 34 9.06 12.00 1.03
CA LEU A 34 9.72 10.74 0.68
C LEU A 34 9.02 9.55 1.32
N GLY A 35 8.64 9.68 2.60
CA GLY A 35 7.93 8.63 3.33
C GLY A 35 6.61 8.23 2.66
N ILE A 36 5.78 9.20 2.30
CA ILE A 36 4.51 8.94 1.61
C ILE A 36 4.75 8.41 0.20
N CYS A 37 5.73 8.94 -0.54
CA CYS A 37 6.05 8.47 -1.90
C CYS A 37 6.46 6.99 -1.89
N PHE A 38 7.39 6.59 -1.01
CA PHE A 38 7.77 5.20 -0.84
C PHE A 38 6.62 4.35 -0.28
N GLY A 39 5.89 4.88 0.71
CA GLY A 39 4.75 4.18 1.32
C GLY A 39 3.65 3.82 0.32
N VAL A 40 3.29 4.75 -0.57
CA VAL A 40 2.30 4.50 -1.63
C VAL A 40 2.88 3.56 -2.69
N ALA A 41 4.14 3.74 -3.11
CA ALA A 41 4.79 2.87 -4.09
C ALA A 41 4.85 1.40 -3.62
N PHE A 42 5.28 1.17 -2.38
CA PHE A 42 5.30 -0.16 -1.76
C PHE A 42 3.88 -0.67 -1.46
N GLY A 43 2.98 0.19 -0.99
CA GLY A 43 1.60 -0.19 -0.69
C GLY A 43 0.81 -0.63 -1.91
N VAL A 44 0.99 0.04 -3.05
CA VAL A 44 0.46 -0.37 -4.35
C VAL A 44 1.16 -1.62 -4.87
N GLY A 45 2.49 -1.69 -4.79
CA GLY A 45 3.24 -2.87 -5.25
C GLY A 45 2.83 -4.15 -4.51
N ILE A 46 2.75 -4.09 -3.19
CA ILE A 46 2.34 -5.22 -2.33
C ILE A 46 0.83 -5.50 -2.50
N GLY A 47 -0.01 -4.46 -2.45
CA GLY A 47 -1.47 -4.61 -2.60
C GLY A 47 -1.89 -5.14 -3.97
N SER A 48 -1.16 -4.78 -5.02
CA SER A 48 -1.40 -5.28 -6.39
C SER A 48 -0.92 -6.71 -6.60
N ASN A 49 0.15 -7.14 -5.92
CA ASN A 49 0.66 -8.50 -6.04
C ASN A 49 -0.13 -9.49 -5.17
N MET A 50 -0.59 -9.05 -3.99
CA MET A 50 -1.43 -9.82 -3.09
C MET A 50 -2.86 -10.03 -3.65
N GLY A 51 -3.36 -9.06 -4.44
CA GLY A 51 -4.63 -9.19 -5.17
C GLY A 51 -4.58 -10.17 -6.34
N LYS A 52 -3.38 -10.48 -6.85
CA LYS A 52 -3.16 -11.50 -7.91
C LYS A 52 -2.98 -12.91 -7.38
N LYS A 53 -2.87 -13.14 -6.07
CA LYS A 53 -2.76 -14.48 -5.48
C LYS A 53 -4.14 -15.13 -5.29
N LYS A 54 -4.86 -15.24 -6.40
CA LYS A 54 -6.04 -16.10 -6.55
C LYS A 54 -6.04 -16.69 -7.96
N GLU A 55 -4.94 -17.35 -8.28
CA GLU A 55 -4.89 -18.51 -9.19
C GLU A 55 -4.11 -19.60 -8.44
#